data_AF-A0A962FTB3-F1
#
_entry.id   AF-A0A962FTB3-F1
#
_cell.length_a   1.000
_cell.length_b   1.000
_cell.length_c   1.000
_cell.angle_alpha   90.00
_cell.angle_beta   90.00
_cell.angle_gamma   90.00
#
_symmetry.space_group_name_H-M   'P 1'
#
loop_
_entity.id
_entity.type
_entity.pdbx_description
1 polymer ?
#
loop_
_entity_poly.entity_id
_entity_poly.type
_entity_poly.pdbx_seq_one_letter_code
_entity_poly.pdbx_strand_id
1 'polypeptide(L)'
;MTSQLNEKKHQEKPQSPKDRKAKSPDDLQTSSGVMGASLDIIYKTKKIPQPLILLLLISLVSSLLVGGLMAIARNQQITAKESVVLQRLEPSPFYASYDQEKLKAYFKGVWDSQTDKFVMSIRMEGGKFEWIVAPERSPGVRHFARGEFRIDGDILVLEKKENLGYSFDEQKRWIRYMPIPFDNINIRYSLEKRNMIWAFSEDELARIKGVTGELISKSKDTEENSIIVWKKR
;
A
#
# COMPACT_ATOMS: atom_id res chain seq x y z
N MET A 1 -11.21 72.47 -71.96
CA MET A 1 -11.11 72.02 -73.36
C MET A 1 -11.01 70.51 -73.35
N THR A 2 -12.17 69.86 -73.59
CA THR A 2 -12.42 68.99 -74.77
C THR A 2 -11.55 67.72 -74.73
N SER A 3 -12.10 66.59 -74.29
CA SER A 3 -12.93 65.64 -75.05
C SER A 3 -12.09 64.56 -75.72
N GLN A 4 -12.48 63.31 -75.42
CA GLN A 4 -12.66 62.22 -76.39
C GLN A 4 -11.41 61.60 -77.05
N LEU A 5 -11.39 60.33 -77.48
CA LEU A 5 -12.25 59.13 -77.36
C LEU A 5 -11.58 58.14 -78.35
N ASN A 6 -11.64 56.83 -78.08
CA ASN A 6 -11.65 55.75 -79.09
C ASN A 6 -10.35 55.54 -79.93
N GLU A 7 -10.03 54.36 -80.46
CA GLU A 7 -10.78 53.14 -80.74
C GLU A 7 -9.81 51.97 -81.10
N LYS A 8 -10.23 50.73 -80.77
CA LYS A 8 -10.13 49.47 -81.57
C LYS A 8 -8.76 49.06 -82.18
N LYS A 9 -8.34 47.78 -82.21
CA LYS A 9 -9.11 46.58 -82.59
C LYS A 9 -8.32 45.27 -82.31
N HIS A 10 -9.09 44.22 -82.04
CA HIS A 10 -8.78 42.77 -82.10
C HIS A 10 -7.95 42.33 -83.34
N GLN A 11 -7.27 41.16 -83.40
CA GLN A 11 -7.74 39.79 -83.10
C GLN A 11 -6.60 38.79 -83.39
N GLU A 12 -6.37 37.76 -82.55
CA GLU A 12 -6.32 36.34 -82.95
C GLU A 12 -6.13 35.41 -81.72
N LYS A 13 -6.84 34.28 -81.75
CA LYS A 13 -6.95 33.16 -80.77
C LYS A 13 -5.87 32.09 -81.07
N PRO A 14 -5.81 30.91 -80.42
CA PRO A 14 -6.15 30.50 -79.04
C PRO A 14 -5.05 29.61 -78.37
N GLN A 15 -5.14 29.35 -77.07
CA GLN A 15 -5.10 28.02 -76.41
C GLN A 15 -4.63 28.08 -74.94
N SER A 16 -5.50 27.59 -74.06
CA SER A 16 -5.28 27.14 -72.67
C SER A 16 -4.53 25.78 -72.71
N PRO A 17 -3.72 25.33 -71.71
CA PRO A 17 -4.07 25.41 -70.29
C PRO A 17 -2.97 25.55 -69.21
N LYS A 18 -3.43 26.07 -68.07
CA LYS A 18 -3.10 25.71 -66.67
C LYS A 18 -1.70 26.05 -66.13
N ASP A 19 -1.63 27.28 -65.63
CA ASP A 19 -1.14 27.71 -64.31
C ASP A 19 -0.12 26.84 -63.55
N ARG A 20 1.12 27.37 -63.52
CA ARG A 20 2.05 27.29 -62.40
C ARG A 20 2.08 28.65 -61.70
N LYS A 21 1.88 28.69 -60.37
CA LYS A 21 2.84 29.22 -59.37
C LYS A 21 2.26 29.29 -57.97
N ALA A 22 3.13 28.93 -57.03
CA ALA A 22 2.96 28.89 -55.59
C ALA A 22 2.87 30.27 -54.91
N LYS A 23 2.20 30.33 -53.75
CA LYS A 23 2.49 31.18 -52.58
C LYS A 23 2.03 30.48 -51.30
N SER A 24 2.81 30.65 -50.23
CA SER A 24 2.65 30.20 -48.82
C SER A 24 3.18 31.37 -47.94
N PRO A 25 3.07 31.43 -46.60
CA PRO A 25 2.29 30.67 -45.59
C PRO A 25 1.48 31.59 -44.62
N ASP A 26 0.81 30.95 -43.65
CA ASP A 26 0.35 31.45 -42.32
C ASP A 26 -0.76 32.51 -42.22
N ASP A 27 -1.93 32.04 -41.78
CA ASP A 27 -2.62 32.64 -40.63
C ASP A 27 -3.46 31.57 -39.89
N LEU A 28 -3.14 31.36 -38.62
CA LEU A 28 -3.91 30.58 -37.67
C LEU A 28 -5.32 31.17 -37.55
N GLN A 29 -6.37 30.37 -37.79
CA GLN A 29 -7.68 30.59 -37.15
C GLN A 29 -8.39 29.27 -36.84
N THR A 30 -8.02 28.76 -35.67
CA THR A 30 -8.90 28.24 -34.62
C THR A 30 -9.87 27.11 -34.96
N SER A 31 -9.61 25.99 -34.30
CA SER A 31 -10.51 24.88 -33.94
C SER A 31 -11.81 25.28 -33.19
N SER A 32 -12.22 26.54 -33.22
CA SER A 32 -13.43 27.06 -32.57
C SER A 32 -14.69 26.88 -33.42
N GLY A 33 -14.57 26.75 -34.74
CA GLY A 33 -15.72 26.64 -35.65
C GLY A 33 -16.50 25.32 -35.55
N VAL A 34 -15.82 24.22 -35.23
CA VAL A 34 -16.46 22.90 -35.11
C VAL A 34 -17.17 22.74 -33.76
N MET A 35 -16.66 23.36 -32.69
CA MET A 35 -17.33 23.37 -31.38
C MET A 35 -18.55 24.30 -31.34
N GLY A 36 -18.48 25.48 -32.00
CA GLY A 36 -19.59 26.44 -32.02
C GLY A 36 -20.84 25.92 -32.72
N ALA A 37 -20.69 25.28 -33.89
CA ALA A 37 -21.81 24.70 -34.63
C ALA A 37 -22.46 23.52 -33.88
N SER A 38 -21.68 22.79 -33.07
CA SER A 38 -22.15 21.63 -32.31
C SER A 38 -23.00 22.03 -31.10
N LEU A 39 -22.66 23.13 -30.42
CA LEU A 39 -23.39 23.62 -29.23
C LEU A 39 -24.71 24.31 -29.60
N ASP A 40 -24.76 25.04 -30.72
CA ASP A 40 -25.97 25.72 -31.20
C ASP A 40 -27.08 24.73 -31.63
N ILE A 41 -26.71 23.55 -32.14
CA ILE A 41 -27.65 22.48 -32.49
C ILE A 41 -28.28 21.86 -31.24
N ILE A 42 -27.52 21.73 -30.15
CA ILE A 42 -27.99 21.16 -28.88
C ILE A 42 -28.97 22.13 -28.19
N TYR A 43 -28.70 23.43 -28.25
CA TYR A 43 -29.54 24.47 -27.62
C TYR A 43 -30.90 24.64 -28.32
N LYS A 44 -30.96 24.46 -29.65
CA LYS A 44 -32.22 24.59 -30.42
C LYS A 44 -33.12 23.36 -30.40
N THR A 45 -32.58 22.15 -30.22
CA THR A 45 -33.37 20.92 -30.38
C THR A 45 -34.00 20.39 -29.10
N LYS A 46 -33.65 20.90 -27.91
CA LYS A 46 -34.04 20.34 -26.58
C LYS A 46 -33.88 18.82 -26.50
N LYS A 47 -33.07 18.23 -27.37
CA LYS A 47 -32.85 16.79 -27.51
C LYS A 47 -31.36 16.58 -27.45
N ILE A 48 -30.93 15.88 -26.41
CA ILE A 48 -29.53 15.50 -26.24
C ILE A 48 -29.14 14.66 -27.46
N PRO A 49 -28.01 14.94 -28.13
CA PRO A 49 -27.59 14.15 -29.28
C PRO A 49 -27.43 12.69 -28.89
N GLN A 50 -28.12 11.80 -29.60
CA GLN A 50 -28.05 10.35 -29.39
C GLN A 50 -26.62 9.79 -29.29
N PRO A 51 -25.62 10.23 -30.09
CA PRO A 51 -24.24 9.74 -29.93
C PRO A 51 -23.60 10.13 -28.59
N LEU A 52 -23.97 11.26 -27.99
CA LEU A 52 -23.49 11.68 -26.67
C LEU A 52 -24.08 10.80 -25.56
N ILE A 53 -25.37 10.46 -25.65
CA ILE A 53 -26.02 9.52 -24.73
C ILE A 53 -25.35 8.15 -24.82
N LEU A 54 -25.04 7.69 -26.03
CA LEU A 54 -24.38 6.41 -26.26
C LEU A 54 -22.97 6.39 -25.65
N LEU A 55 -22.17 7.44 -25.86
CA LEU A 55 -20.84 7.55 -25.26
C LEU A 55 -20.91 7.57 -23.73
N LEU A 56 -21.90 8.25 -23.16
CA LEU A 56 -22.09 8.31 -21.71
C LEU A 56 -22.49 6.94 -21.15
N LEU A 57 -23.40 6.21 -21.81
CA LEU A 57 -23.76 4.85 -21.43
C LEU A 57 -22.58 3.88 -21.53
N ILE A 58 -21.79 3.96 -22.60
CA ILE A 58 -20.57 3.15 -22.76
C ILE A 58 -19.60 3.45 -21.63
N SER A 59 -19.35 4.73 -21.32
CA SER A 59 -18.45 5.12 -20.23
C SER A 59 -18.93 4.63 -18.87
N LEU A 60 -20.24 4.66 -18.63
CA LEU A 60 -20.85 4.17 -17.40
C LEU A 60 -20.67 2.65 -17.27
N VAL A 61 -20.95 1.90 -18.33
CA VAL A 61 -20.77 0.45 -18.36
C VAL A 61 -19.29 0.08 -18.20
N SER A 62 -18.38 0.76 -18.89
CA SER A 62 -16.94 0.54 -18.72
C SER A 62 -16.47 0.85 -17.30
N SER A 63 -16.97 1.91 -16.66
CA SER A 63 -16.63 2.24 -15.27
C SER A 63 -17.13 1.20 -14.27
N LEU A 64 -18.33 0.66 -14.48
CA LEU A 64 -18.91 -0.40 -13.66
C LEU A 64 -18.15 -1.72 -13.83
N LEU A 65 -17.72 -2.04 -15.06
CA LEU A 65 -16.89 -3.22 -15.33
C LEU A 65 -15.51 -3.09 -14.69
N VAL A 66 -14.83 -1.95 -14.84
CA VAL A 66 -13.52 -1.72 -14.22
C VAL A 66 -13.63 -1.70 -12.69
N GLY A 67 -14.65 -1.03 -12.14
CA GLY A 67 -14.93 -1.00 -10.71
C GLY A 67 -15.27 -2.37 -10.14
N GLY A 68 -16.07 -3.17 -10.87
CA GLY A 68 -16.42 -4.54 -10.52
C GLY A 68 -15.21 -5.48 -10.56
N LEU A 69 -14.39 -5.40 -11.61
CA LEU A 69 -13.15 -6.17 -11.72
C LEU A 69 -12.15 -5.80 -10.61
N MET A 70 -12.02 -4.51 -10.28
CA MET A 70 -11.21 -4.04 -9.15
C MET A 70 -11.74 -4.56 -7.81
N ALA A 71 -13.06 -4.58 -7.60
CA ALA A 71 -13.67 -5.09 -6.38
C ALA A 71 -13.48 -6.61 -6.24
N ILE A 72 -13.60 -7.37 -7.34
CA ILE A 72 -13.34 -8.81 -7.36
C ILE A 72 -11.85 -9.09 -7.14
N ALA A 73 -10.95 -8.39 -7.82
CA ALA A 73 -9.50 -8.55 -7.63
C ALA A 73 -9.09 -8.18 -6.20
N ARG A 74 -9.67 -7.13 -5.61
CA ARG A 74 -9.46 -6.76 -4.22
C ARG A 74 -10.01 -7.82 -3.26
N ASN A 75 -11.20 -8.37 -3.50
CA ASN A 75 -11.73 -9.47 -2.71
C ASN A 75 -10.88 -10.73 -2.84
N GLN A 76 -10.41 -11.08 -4.03
CA GLN A 76 -9.49 -12.20 -4.22
C GLN A 76 -8.15 -11.97 -3.54
N GLN A 77 -7.63 -10.74 -3.54
CA GLN A 77 -6.43 -10.40 -2.76
C GLN A 77 -6.70 -10.45 -1.26
N ILE A 78 -7.89 -10.09 -0.78
CA ILE A 78 -8.28 -10.20 0.63
C ILE A 78 -8.46 -11.67 1.04
N THR A 79 -9.11 -12.49 0.22
CA THR A 79 -9.28 -13.94 0.45
C THR A 79 -7.98 -14.72 0.26
N ALA A 80 -7.09 -14.31 -0.65
CA ALA A 80 -5.74 -14.88 -0.76
C ALA A 80 -4.80 -14.38 0.35
N LYS A 81 -5.07 -13.20 0.93
CA LYS A 81 -4.47 -12.71 2.18
C LYS A 81 -5.15 -13.28 3.43
N GLU A 82 -6.11 -14.19 3.29
CA GLU A 82 -6.57 -15.02 4.40
C GLU A 82 -5.42 -15.99 4.74
N SER A 83 -4.47 -15.40 5.46
CA SER A 83 -3.28 -15.90 6.10
C SER A 83 -3.30 -17.40 6.32
N VAL A 84 -2.75 -18.15 5.35
CA VAL A 84 -2.10 -19.40 5.73
C VAL A 84 -1.01 -18.98 6.71
N VAL A 85 -1.19 -19.32 7.99
CA VAL A 85 -0.16 -19.15 9.02
C VAL A 85 1.01 -20.00 8.57
N LEU A 86 1.96 -19.38 7.88
CA LEU A 86 3.13 -20.04 7.32
C LEU A 86 4.10 -20.31 8.47
N GLN A 87 3.93 -21.48 9.07
CA GLN A 87 4.92 -22.05 9.97
C GLN A 87 6.12 -22.48 9.14
N ARG A 88 7.27 -21.86 9.39
CA ARG A 88 8.51 -22.04 8.62
C ARG A 88 9.62 -22.71 9.42
N LEU A 89 9.44 -22.80 10.73
CA LEU A 89 10.34 -23.51 11.62
C LEU A 89 9.67 -24.83 12.03
N GLU A 90 10.47 -25.90 12.10
CA GLU A 90 10.02 -27.17 12.67
C GLU A 90 10.21 -27.15 14.20
N PRO A 91 9.19 -27.56 14.97
CA PRO A 91 9.29 -27.65 16.42
C PRO A 91 10.39 -28.63 16.82
N SER A 92 11.12 -28.33 17.89
CA SER A 92 12.10 -29.29 18.39
C SER A 92 11.42 -30.52 19.00
N PRO A 93 12.04 -31.73 18.89
CA PRO A 93 11.48 -32.95 19.45
C PRO A 93 11.23 -32.89 20.97
N PHE A 94 12.00 -32.07 21.69
CA PHE A 94 11.88 -31.89 23.13
C PHE A 94 10.51 -31.31 23.54
N TYR A 95 9.91 -30.47 22.70
CA TYR A 95 8.63 -29.82 22.98
C TYR A 95 7.42 -30.56 22.41
N ALA A 96 7.62 -31.70 21.72
CA ALA A 96 6.54 -32.49 21.14
C ALA A 96 5.57 -33.06 22.20
N SER A 97 6.01 -33.19 23.45
CA SER A 97 5.22 -33.72 24.58
C SER A 97 4.69 -32.64 25.53
N TYR A 98 4.97 -31.36 25.28
CA TYR A 98 4.54 -30.29 26.16
C TYR A 98 3.05 -29.99 26.01
N ASP A 99 2.40 -29.78 27.16
CA ASP A 99 1.00 -29.38 27.25
C ASP A 99 0.83 -27.95 26.72
N GLN A 100 0.15 -27.84 25.57
CA GLN A 100 -0.08 -26.59 24.85
C GLN A 100 -0.94 -25.59 25.64
N GLU A 101 -1.84 -26.06 26.50
CA GLU A 101 -2.67 -25.17 27.31
C GLU A 101 -1.83 -24.54 28.43
N LYS A 102 -0.97 -25.34 29.08
CA LYS A 102 -0.02 -24.84 30.09
C LYS A 102 0.97 -23.85 29.49
N LEU A 103 1.48 -24.13 28.29
CA LEU A 103 2.34 -23.19 27.56
C LEU A 103 1.59 -21.89 27.30
N LYS A 104 0.39 -21.92 26.70
CA LYS A 104 -0.41 -20.69 26.48
C LYS A 104 -0.67 -19.91 27.77
N ALA A 105 -0.95 -20.59 28.88
CA ALA A 105 -1.13 -19.97 30.18
C ALA A 105 0.15 -19.29 30.69
N TYR A 106 1.32 -19.87 30.44
CA TYR A 106 2.61 -19.27 30.80
C TYR A 106 2.84 -17.93 30.09
N PHE A 107 2.58 -17.89 28.77
CA PHE A 107 2.73 -16.69 27.95
C PHE A 107 1.75 -15.57 28.32
N LYS A 108 0.63 -15.90 28.99
CA LYS A 108 -0.36 -14.90 29.41
C LYS A 108 0.28 -13.81 30.28
N GLY A 109 0.12 -12.55 29.90
CA GLY A 109 0.54 -11.38 30.66
C GLY A 109 1.29 -10.34 29.83
N VAL A 110 1.99 -9.44 30.52
CA VAL A 110 2.87 -8.45 29.91
C VAL A 110 4.32 -8.85 30.16
N TRP A 111 5.11 -8.81 29.09
CA TRP A 111 6.51 -9.14 29.08
C TRP A 111 7.30 -7.92 28.62
N ASP A 112 8.37 -7.59 29.32
CA ASP A 112 9.19 -6.41 29.02
C ASP A 112 10.62 -6.83 28.69
N SER A 113 11.21 -6.12 27.73
CA SER A 113 12.64 -6.19 27.44
C SER A 113 13.20 -4.78 27.38
N GLN A 114 14.35 -4.56 28.02
CA GLN A 114 14.97 -3.24 28.08
C GLN A 114 16.46 -3.36 27.81
N THR A 115 16.93 -2.51 26.91
CA THR A 115 18.34 -2.29 26.58
C THR A 115 18.64 -0.79 26.69
N ASP A 116 19.89 -0.41 26.42
CA ASP A 116 20.31 0.99 26.26
C ASP A 116 19.71 1.64 25.00
N LYS A 117 19.34 0.84 23.99
CA LYS A 117 18.84 1.33 22.69
C LYS A 117 17.32 1.42 22.62
N PHE A 118 16.61 0.62 23.41
CA PHE A 118 15.16 0.55 23.35
C PHE A 118 14.54 -0.05 24.62
N VAL A 119 13.25 0.21 24.78
CA VAL A 119 12.35 -0.53 25.66
C VAL A 119 11.29 -1.22 24.80
N MET A 120 10.99 -2.48 25.06
CA MET A 120 9.92 -3.23 24.40
C MET A 120 8.99 -3.81 25.43
N SER A 121 7.70 -3.87 25.08
CA SER A 121 6.71 -4.63 25.83
C SER A 121 5.87 -5.44 24.88
N ILE A 122 5.63 -6.71 25.19
CA ILE A 122 4.63 -7.53 24.53
C ILE A 122 3.57 -7.99 25.54
N ARG A 123 2.31 -7.66 25.26
CA ARG A 123 1.15 -8.21 25.96
C ARG A 123 0.64 -9.39 25.17
N MET A 124 0.41 -10.52 25.84
CA MET A 124 -0.14 -11.73 25.24
C MET A 124 -1.32 -12.21 26.09
N GLU A 125 -2.51 -12.27 25.50
CA GLU A 125 -3.72 -12.70 26.18
C GLU A 125 -4.78 -13.19 25.20
N GLY A 126 -5.46 -14.30 25.52
CA GLY A 126 -6.57 -14.82 24.71
C GLY A 126 -6.20 -15.11 23.26
N GLY A 127 -4.97 -15.57 23.00
CA GLY A 127 -4.46 -15.84 21.64
C GLY A 127 -4.10 -14.58 20.84
N LYS A 128 -4.19 -13.39 21.45
CA LYS A 128 -3.84 -12.11 20.83
C LYS A 128 -2.58 -11.54 21.43
N PHE A 129 -1.85 -10.76 20.64
CA PHE A 129 -0.72 -10.00 21.12
C PHE A 129 -0.80 -8.52 20.77
N GLU A 130 -0.17 -7.70 21.61
CA GLU A 130 0.23 -6.33 21.30
C GLU A 130 1.71 -6.18 21.63
N TRP A 131 2.52 -5.89 20.62
CA TRP A 131 3.95 -5.62 20.76
C TRP A 131 4.20 -4.13 20.54
N ILE A 132 4.85 -3.48 21.51
CA ILE A 132 5.24 -2.07 21.44
C ILE A 132 6.76 -1.99 21.60
N VAL A 133 7.39 -1.20 20.74
CA VAL A 133 8.83 -0.89 20.76
C VAL A 133 9.02 0.61 20.91
N ALA A 134 9.81 1.00 21.89
CA ALA A 134 10.14 2.37 22.25
C ALA A 134 11.64 2.60 22.02
N PRO A 135 12.05 3.16 20.87
CA PRO A 135 13.45 3.50 20.64
C PRO A 135 13.90 4.61 21.58
N GLU A 136 15.09 4.49 22.15
CA GLU A 136 15.65 5.51 23.07
C GLU A 136 15.93 6.82 22.34
N ARG A 137 16.40 6.74 21.09
CA ARG A 137 16.72 7.90 20.24
C ARG A 137 15.50 8.69 19.77
N SER A 138 14.29 8.18 20.00
CA SER A 138 13.03 8.77 19.52
C SER A 138 11.94 8.71 20.60
N PRO A 139 12.06 9.48 21.70
CA PRO A 139 11.20 9.36 22.89
C PRO A 139 9.71 9.63 22.62
N GLY A 140 9.38 10.37 21.55
CA GLY A 140 8.01 10.62 21.10
C GLY A 140 7.46 9.61 20.08
N VAL A 141 8.20 8.55 19.75
CA VAL A 141 7.77 7.53 18.78
C VAL A 141 7.70 6.17 19.47
N ARG A 142 6.63 5.44 19.16
CA ARG A 142 6.46 4.04 19.52
C ARG A 142 6.15 3.27 18.25
N HIS A 143 6.83 2.15 18.04
CA HIS A 143 6.42 1.21 17.01
C HIS A 143 5.48 0.17 17.61
N PHE A 144 4.45 -0.25 16.88
CA PHE A 144 3.50 -1.23 17.38
C PHE A 144 3.13 -2.29 16.35
N ALA A 145 2.83 -3.49 16.83
CA ALA A 145 2.16 -4.54 16.08
C ALA A 145 1.10 -5.20 16.96
N ARG A 146 -0.03 -5.54 16.34
CA ARG A 146 -1.12 -6.29 16.98
C ARG A 146 -1.50 -7.44 16.09
N GLY A 147 -1.97 -8.51 16.72
CA GLY A 147 -2.27 -9.70 15.97
C GLY A 147 -2.65 -10.88 16.83
N GLU A 148 -2.52 -12.04 16.22
CA GLU A 148 -2.76 -13.33 16.86
C GLU A 148 -1.43 -14.05 17.05
N PHE A 149 -1.34 -14.87 18.09
CA PHE A 149 -0.19 -15.71 18.31
C PHE A 149 -0.59 -17.17 18.43
N ARG A 150 0.29 -18.04 17.94
CA ARG A 150 0.18 -19.49 18.09
C ARG A 150 1.49 -20.01 18.67
N ILE A 151 1.37 -21.05 19.48
CA ILE A 151 2.51 -21.78 20.03
C ILE A 151 2.45 -23.16 19.38
N ASP A 152 3.57 -23.59 18.82
CA ASP A 152 3.78 -24.95 18.38
C ASP A 152 5.16 -25.42 18.84
N GLY A 153 5.16 -26.33 19.81
CA GLY A 153 6.36 -26.69 20.57
C GLY A 153 7.12 -25.46 21.10
N ASP A 154 8.38 -25.30 20.70
CA ASP A 154 9.25 -24.16 21.02
C ASP A 154 9.21 -23.01 19.99
N ILE A 155 8.18 -22.99 19.15
CA ILE A 155 7.99 -21.94 18.16
C ILE A 155 6.80 -21.08 18.57
N LEU A 156 7.06 -19.79 18.69
CA LEU A 156 6.06 -18.75 18.77
C LEU A 156 5.86 -18.17 17.38
N VAL A 157 4.65 -18.30 16.85
CA VAL A 157 4.25 -17.66 15.60
C VAL A 157 3.45 -16.41 15.93
N LEU A 158 3.95 -15.25 15.51
CA LEU A 158 3.23 -13.98 15.60
C LEU A 158 2.71 -13.61 14.22
N GLU A 159 1.39 -13.50 14.13
CA GLU A 159 0.69 -13.09 12.92
C GLU A 159 0.12 -11.68 13.12
N LYS A 160 0.58 -10.71 12.34
CA LYS A 160 0.06 -9.35 12.39
C LYS A 160 -1.32 -9.29 11.71
N LYS A 161 -2.30 -8.70 12.40
CA LYS A 161 -3.63 -8.43 11.86
C LYS A 161 -3.84 -6.92 11.71
N GLU A 162 -4.18 -6.47 10.50
CA GLU A 162 -4.38 -5.04 10.20
C GLU A 162 -5.71 -4.48 10.76
N ASN A 163 -6.68 -5.36 11.06
CA ASN A 163 -8.02 -4.99 11.50
C ASN A 163 -8.16 -4.75 13.03
N LEU A 164 -7.09 -4.89 13.82
CA LEU A 164 -7.11 -4.75 15.28
C LEU A 164 -6.90 -3.30 15.78
N GLY A 165 -7.05 -2.33 14.87
CA GLY A 165 -6.96 -0.91 15.17
C GLY A 165 -5.56 -0.41 15.48
N TYR A 166 -5.46 0.86 15.86
CA TYR A 166 -4.22 1.52 16.21
C TYR A 166 -3.96 1.47 17.71
N SER A 167 -2.68 1.44 18.09
CA SER A 167 -2.29 1.70 19.48
C SER A 167 -2.30 3.21 19.74
N PHE A 168 -2.84 3.60 20.88
CA PHE A 168 -3.05 5.00 21.26
C PHE A 168 -3.11 5.10 22.80
N ASP A 169 -2.54 6.18 23.33
CA ASP A 169 -2.59 6.54 24.75
C ASP A 169 -3.21 7.94 24.85
N GLU A 170 -4.42 8.01 25.40
CA GLU A 170 -5.18 9.25 25.55
C GLU A 170 -4.45 10.30 26.40
N GLN A 171 -3.68 9.83 27.39
CA GLN A 171 -2.91 10.69 28.29
C GLN A 171 -1.61 11.14 27.64
N LYS A 172 -1.13 10.45 26.60
CA LYS A 172 0.14 10.72 25.92
C LYS A 172 -0.02 11.04 24.44
N ARG A 173 -0.85 12.05 24.13
CA ARG A 173 -1.15 12.49 22.75
C ARG A 173 0.06 12.92 21.93
N TRP A 174 1.18 13.26 22.58
CA TRP A 174 2.43 13.61 21.90
C TRP A 174 3.21 12.39 21.40
N ILE A 175 2.82 11.17 21.80
CA ILE A 175 3.42 9.93 21.32
C ILE A 175 2.79 9.54 19.99
N ARG A 176 3.63 9.40 18.97
CA ARG A 176 3.25 8.89 17.66
C ARG A 176 3.45 7.37 17.61
N TYR A 177 2.39 6.64 17.29
CA TYR A 177 2.41 5.19 17.09
C TYR A 177 2.58 4.85 15.62
N MET A 178 3.63 4.10 15.28
CA MET A 178 3.98 3.68 13.92
C MET A 178 3.87 2.16 13.79
N PRO A 179 3.26 1.61 12.74
CA PRO A 179 3.16 0.15 12.60
C PRO A 179 4.55 -0.48 12.38
N ILE A 180 4.81 -1.63 13.00
CA ILE A 180 5.97 -2.47 12.68
C ILE A 180 5.69 -3.19 11.35
N PRO A 181 6.54 -3.05 10.33
CA PRO A 181 6.32 -3.65 9.01
C PRO A 181 6.80 -5.11 8.98
N PHE A 182 5.91 -6.05 9.29
CA PHE A 182 6.02 -7.48 9.02
C PHE A 182 4.61 -8.07 8.81
N ASP A 183 4.52 -9.27 8.23
CA ASP A 183 3.26 -10.02 8.10
C ASP A 183 3.18 -11.13 9.16
N ASN A 184 4.01 -12.16 9.01
CA ASN A 184 4.12 -13.30 9.93
C ASN A 184 5.59 -13.51 10.31
N ILE A 185 5.86 -13.73 11.59
CA ILE A 185 7.19 -14.08 12.09
C ILE A 185 7.15 -15.34 12.95
N ASN A 186 8.12 -16.22 12.74
CA ASN A 186 8.35 -17.44 13.50
C ASN A 186 9.53 -17.21 14.43
N ILE A 187 9.36 -17.44 15.72
CA ILE A 187 10.35 -17.12 16.74
C ILE A 187 10.58 -18.38 17.55
N ARG A 188 11.84 -18.86 17.62
CA ARG A 188 12.17 -19.92 18.56
C ARG A 188 12.25 -19.29 19.94
N TYR A 189 11.57 -19.88 20.92
CA TYR A 189 11.62 -19.41 22.30
C TYR A 189 12.20 -20.46 23.24
N SER A 190 12.88 -20.01 24.28
CA SER A 190 13.19 -20.83 25.45
C SER A 190 12.61 -20.18 26.71
N LEU A 191 12.19 -21.01 27.65
CA LEU A 191 11.66 -20.56 28.94
C LEU A 191 12.68 -20.87 30.02
N GLU A 192 13.20 -19.83 30.66
CA GLU A 192 14.21 -19.94 31.71
C GLU A 192 13.74 -19.22 32.97
N LYS A 193 13.28 -19.99 33.95
CA LYS A 193 12.71 -19.45 35.21
C LYS A 193 11.53 -18.50 34.93
N ARG A 194 11.77 -17.19 35.04
CA ARG A 194 10.79 -16.09 34.80
C ARG A 194 11.08 -15.30 33.52
N ASN A 195 12.01 -15.79 32.71
CA ASN A 195 12.39 -15.18 31.46
C ASN A 195 11.84 -16.00 30.29
N MET A 196 11.41 -15.29 29.27
CA MET A 196 11.15 -15.84 27.95
C MET A 196 12.24 -15.29 27.04
N ILE A 197 12.99 -16.16 26.39
CA ILE A 197 14.09 -15.78 25.50
C ILE A 197 13.60 -16.02 24.09
N TRP A 198 13.63 -14.99 23.24
CA TRP A 198 13.34 -15.10 21.83
C TRP A 198 14.65 -15.17 21.05
N ALA A 199 14.78 -16.17 20.19
CA ALA A 199 15.87 -16.30 19.25
C ALA A 199 15.31 -16.20 17.83
N PHE A 200 15.73 -15.15 17.12
CA PHE A 200 15.39 -14.95 15.72
C PHE A 200 16.47 -15.58 14.83
N SER A 201 16.06 -16.39 13.86
CA SER A 201 16.91 -16.71 12.72
C SER A 201 17.11 -15.47 11.85
N GLU A 202 18.18 -15.45 11.04
CA GLU A 202 18.47 -14.33 10.15
C GLU A 202 17.32 -14.06 9.17
N ASP A 203 16.71 -15.12 8.64
CA ASP A 203 15.57 -15.03 7.72
C ASP A 203 14.32 -14.41 8.37
N GLU A 204 13.99 -14.80 9.60
CA GLU A 204 12.82 -14.26 10.30
C GLU A 204 13.07 -12.84 10.79
N LEU A 205 14.31 -12.50 11.15
CA LEU A 205 14.70 -11.13 11.48
C LEU A 205 14.60 -10.21 10.26
N ALA A 206 15.03 -10.66 9.08
CA ALA A 206 14.95 -9.90 7.83
C ALA A 206 13.49 -9.56 7.42
N ARG A 207 12.50 -10.31 7.94
CA ARG A 207 11.07 -10.01 7.74
C ARG A 207 10.58 -8.83 8.57
N ILE A 208 11.27 -8.48 9.65
CA ILE A 208 10.98 -7.31 10.47
C ILE A 208 11.72 -6.12 9.87
N LYS A 209 11.01 -5.27 9.13
CA LYS A 209 11.64 -4.16 8.39
C LYS A 209 11.73 -2.87 9.22
N GLY A 210 12.54 -1.94 8.74
CA GLY A 210 12.69 -0.60 9.29
C GLY A 210 13.36 -0.56 10.68
N VAL A 211 13.10 0.52 11.43
CA VAL A 211 13.78 0.82 12.69
C VAL A 211 13.70 -0.33 13.70
N THR A 212 12.57 -1.04 13.77
CA THR A 212 12.42 -2.15 14.73
C THR A 212 13.36 -3.31 14.41
N GLY A 213 13.47 -3.71 13.14
CA GLY A 213 14.39 -4.76 12.71
C GLY A 213 15.84 -4.40 12.96
N GLU A 214 16.23 -3.15 12.69
CA GLU A 214 17.58 -2.66 12.98
C GLU A 214 17.92 -2.64 14.47
N LEU A 215 16.95 -2.30 15.33
CA LEU A 215 17.18 -2.28 16.77
C LEU A 215 17.43 -3.70 17.30
N ILE A 216 16.67 -4.67 16.83
CA ILE A 216 16.79 -6.08 17.22
C ILE A 216 18.07 -6.70 16.65
N SER A 217 18.43 -6.39 15.41
CA SER A 217 19.68 -6.91 14.81
C SER A 217 20.94 -6.35 15.48
N LYS A 218 20.87 -5.11 16.00
CA LYS A 218 21.96 -4.45 16.72
C LYS A 218 22.00 -4.80 18.22
N SER A 219 21.07 -5.61 18.72
CA SER A 219 21.09 -6.14 20.10
C SER A 219 21.76 -7.52 20.20
N LYS A 220 22.56 -7.91 19.19
CA LYS A 220 23.44 -9.09 19.26
C LYS A 220 24.48 -8.90 20.37
N ASP A 221 24.15 -9.31 21.58
CA ASP A 221 25.12 -9.42 22.68
C ASP A 221 25.90 -10.75 22.63
N THR A 222 25.55 -11.69 21.75
CA THR A 222 26.24 -12.99 21.58
C THR A 222 26.16 -13.51 20.14
N GLU A 223 27.21 -14.22 19.70
CA GLU A 223 27.69 -14.31 18.30
C GLU A 223 26.84 -15.05 17.25
N GLU A 224 25.69 -15.66 17.50
CA GLU A 224 25.02 -16.45 16.43
C GLU A 224 23.53 -16.17 16.19
N ASN A 225 22.81 -15.48 17.07
CA ASN A 225 21.40 -15.13 16.83
C ASN A 225 21.03 -13.79 17.46
N SER A 226 20.05 -13.08 16.87
CA SER A 226 19.48 -11.91 17.55
C SER A 226 18.57 -12.41 18.66
N ILE A 227 19.03 -12.22 19.90
CA ILE A 227 18.35 -12.71 21.10
C ILE A 227 17.65 -11.53 21.79
N ILE A 228 16.39 -11.74 22.20
CA ILE A 228 15.67 -10.82 23.07
C ILE A 228 15.27 -11.55 24.34
N VAL A 229 15.74 -11.06 25.48
CA VAL A 229 15.34 -11.57 26.79
C VAL A 229 14.15 -10.76 27.31
N TRP A 230 13.06 -11.45 27.56
CA TRP A 230 11.82 -10.89 28.10
C TRP A 230 11.63 -11.27 29.55
N LYS A 231 11.27 -10.30 30.38
CA LYS A 231 10.95 -10.48 31.79
C LYS A 231 9.46 -10.28 32.00
N LYS A 232 8.82 -11.20 32.72
CA LYS A 232 7.39 -11.06 33.05
C LYS A 232 7.20 -9.92 34.05
N ARG A 233 6.26 -9.03 33.77
CA ARG A 233 5.85 -7.95 34.67
C ARG A 233 4.95 -8.47 35.78
#